data_AF-A0A2T4CDY5-F1
#
_entry.id   AF-A0A2T4CDY5-F1
#
_cell.length_a   1.000
_cell.length_b   1.000
_cell.length_c   1.000
_cell.angle_alpha   90.00
_cell.angle_beta   90.00
_cell.angle_gamma   90.00
#
_symmetry.space_group_name_H-M   'P 1'
#
loop_
_entity.id
_entity.type
_entity.pdbx_description
1 polymer ?
#
loop_
_entity_poly.entity_id
_entity_poly.type
_entity_poly.pdbx_seq_one_letter_code
_entity_poly.pdbx_strand_id
1 'polypeptide(L)'
;MVRPFEPYHDESEPLMKDDAERNDQSGAAAAGNGIVDTTTNTVTEIDHPDAPLETPPAVTTTTTPTAVTTPLEVVDDNGSSSDGSAPTPRFIQDERSSKRWRRIPYPVRRVLLAVAKWSRGPPNPQPYRIRPLFPAVQEYPLRLVDRFLPKAYRTWALFLYFSLWLVTFVLVFFFRQEGRFIKYIKLYALFILCIIISLTLPGLQLRIHHYVLALLLLPGTSLQTRPSLLYQGLLVGLFINGIARWGFDPVLETPAALQGDAQKGTLLPTIPQPVIHLGDGPHSTSNITFTWNQPSSNVYDGISILVNDVERFRGYFDDIIDRQDSFVWSRNATLGLPEYFRFAYMLGSSSGDYTKAGIWSADGEWTKMKPGPSRVKGRDVDEHVVARR
;
A
#
# COMPACT_ATOMS: atom_id res chain seq x y z
N MET A 1 -10.86 56.67 4.21
CA MET A 1 -11.74 55.87 5.08
C MET A 1 -10.85 54.91 5.86
N VAL A 2 -10.40 55.35 7.03
CA VAL A 2 -9.52 54.63 7.95
C VAL A 2 -10.17 54.81 9.32
N ARG A 3 -10.44 53.71 10.03
CA ARG A 3 -10.77 53.75 11.45
C ARG A 3 -9.65 53.05 12.23
N PRO A 4 -8.95 53.75 13.12
CA PRO A 4 -8.14 53.17 14.18
C PRO A 4 -8.88 53.22 15.53
N PHE A 5 -8.20 52.73 16.59
CA PHE A 5 -8.53 52.74 18.04
C PHE A 5 -9.37 51.55 18.56
N GLU A 6 -9.07 50.88 19.69
CA GLU A 6 -7.96 50.77 20.66
C GLU A 6 -8.36 49.62 21.64
N PRO A 7 -7.44 48.96 22.40
CA PRO A 7 -7.75 47.78 23.21
C PRO A 7 -8.03 48.11 24.68
N TYR A 8 -8.79 47.26 25.40
CA TYR A 8 -8.90 47.32 26.87
C TYR A 8 -9.25 45.96 27.53
N HIS A 9 -8.32 45.52 28.40
CA HIS A 9 -8.36 44.74 29.66
C HIS A 9 -8.92 43.32 29.79
N ASP A 10 -7.98 42.41 30.09
CA ASP A 10 -7.76 41.67 31.36
C ASP A 10 -8.95 41.48 32.31
N GLU A 11 -9.36 40.23 32.54
CA GLU A 11 -9.65 39.70 33.89
C GLU A 11 -9.29 38.20 33.98
N SER A 12 -8.39 37.93 34.90
CA SER A 12 -8.08 36.66 35.53
C SER A 12 -9.20 36.21 36.49
N GLU A 13 -9.68 34.96 36.38
CA GLU A 13 -9.81 34.03 37.52
C GLU A 13 -10.38 32.64 37.13
N PRO A 14 -9.87 31.53 37.70
CA PRO A 14 -10.47 30.20 37.62
C PRO A 14 -11.35 29.89 38.84
N LEU A 15 -12.56 29.39 38.61
CA LEU A 15 -13.55 29.11 39.66
C LEU A 15 -13.89 27.62 39.73
N MET A 16 -13.27 26.89 40.67
CA MET A 16 -13.96 25.95 41.58
C MET A 16 -12.96 25.30 42.53
N LYS A 17 -13.23 25.46 43.83
CA LYS A 17 -12.51 24.92 44.97
C LYS A 17 -13.13 23.58 45.38
N ASP A 18 -12.27 22.60 45.63
CA ASP A 18 -12.58 21.40 46.40
C ASP A 18 -12.39 21.71 47.89
N ASP A 19 -13.43 21.53 48.70
CA ASP A 19 -13.33 21.50 50.15
C ASP A 19 -13.20 20.06 50.64
N ALA A 20 -12.17 19.84 51.46
CA ALA A 20 -11.94 18.64 52.26
C ALA A 20 -12.10 18.98 53.75
N GLU A 21 -12.16 17.91 54.56
CA GLU A 21 -12.25 17.85 56.04
C GLU A 21 -13.69 17.85 56.58
N ARG A 22 -14.10 16.83 57.34
CA ARG A 22 -13.55 16.54 58.67
C ARG A 22 -13.75 15.09 59.12
N ASN A 23 -12.75 14.65 59.88
CA ASN A 23 -12.50 13.32 60.43
C ASN A 23 -13.22 13.08 61.79
N ASP A 24 -13.13 11.83 62.28
CA ASP A 24 -13.16 11.40 63.70
C ASP A 24 -14.53 11.29 64.42
N GLN A 25 -14.83 10.35 65.34
CA GLN A 25 -14.24 9.10 65.83
C GLN A 25 -15.23 8.48 66.86
N SER A 26 -15.25 7.15 66.99
CA SER A 26 -15.46 6.32 68.21
C SER A 26 -16.59 6.56 69.25
N GLY A 27 -17.18 5.45 69.73
CA GLY A 27 -17.74 5.30 71.09
C GLY A 27 -19.12 4.62 71.10
N ALA A 28 -19.23 3.29 71.26
CA ALA A 28 -19.26 2.55 72.54
C ALA A 28 -20.68 2.31 73.11
N ALA A 29 -21.05 1.02 73.11
CA ALA A 29 -21.70 0.24 74.18
C ALA A 29 -23.18 0.44 74.59
N ALA A 30 -23.71 -0.69 75.09
CA ALA A 30 -24.92 -0.94 75.90
C ALA A 30 -26.23 -1.17 75.11
N ALA A 31 -26.78 -2.40 75.02
CA ALA A 31 -27.39 -3.27 76.04
C ALA A 31 -28.94 -3.19 76.02
N GLY A 32 -29.60 -4.34 76.10
CA GLY A 32 -31.07 -4.50 76.19
C GLY A 32 -31.60 -5.49 75.15
N ASN A 33 -31.51 -6.81 75.37
CA ASN A 33 -32.44 -7.66 76.16
C ASN A 33 -33.92 -7.52 75.77
N GLY A 34 -34.52 -8.61 75.27
CA GLY A 34 -35.96 -8.85 75.44
C GLY A 34 -36.67 -9.64 74.33
N ILE A 35 -37.04 -10.89 74.66
CA ILE A 35 -38.39 -11.47 74.48
C ILE A 35 -38.74 -11.88 73.01
N VAL A 36 -38.62 -13.17 72.67
CA VAL A 36 -39.68 -14.22 72.70
C VAL A 36 -40.92 -13.83 71.88
N ASP A 37 -41.13 -14.51 70.74
CA ASP A 37 -42.40 -15.21 70.56
C ASP A 37 -42.35 -16.40 69.60
N THR A 38 -43.09 -17.40 70.04
CA THR A 38 -43.29 -18.75 69.52
C THR A 38 -44.36 -18.75 68.44
N THR A 39 -44.23 -19.56 67.39
CA THR A 39 -45.28 -20.32 66.69
C THR A 39 -44.73 -20.87 65.36
N THR A 40 -45.14 -21.98 64.75
CA THR A 40 -45.77 -23.25 65.14
C THR A 40 -45.61 -24.14 63.91
N ASN A 41 -45.28 -25.40 64.14
CA ASN A 41 -45.50 -26.61 63.32
C ASN A 41 -46.20 -26.46 61.96
N THR A 42 -45.67 -27.12 60.92
CA THR A 42 -46.42 -28.21 60.26
C THR A 42 -45.52 -29.13 59.47
N VAL A 43 -45.58 -30.41 59.84
CA VAL A 43 -45.19 -31.58 59.05
C VAL A 43 -46.37 -31.89 58.11
N THR A 44 -46.09 -32.13 56.82
CA THR A 44 -46.87 -33.08 56.01
C THR A 44 -45.99 -33.69 54.94
N GLU A 45 -45.74 -34.98 55.19
CA GLU A 45 -45.46 -36.11 54.30
C GLU A 45 -46.47 -36.25 53.13
N ILE A 46 -46.15 -37.16 52.20
CA ILE A 46 -46.93 -37.80 51.11
C ILE A 46 -46.21 -37.59 49.76
N ASP A 47 -45.30 -38.47 49.35
CA ASP A 47 -45.49 -39.85 48.82
C ASP A 47 -45.60 -39.86 47.29
N HIS A 48 -44.61 -40.45 46.60
CA HIS A 48 -44.91 -41.39 45.53
C HIS A 48 -43.73 -42.33 45.21
N PRO A 49 -44.01 -43.60 44.84
CA PRO A 49 -43.13 -44.74 45.05
C PRO A 49 -42.38 -45.19 43.79
N ASP A 50 -41.46 -46.12 44.03
CA ASP A 50 -41.06 -47.25 43.17
C ASP A 50 -39.54 -47.42 43.14
N ALA A 51 -39.10 -48.28 44.06
CA ALA A 51 -37.84 -49.02 43.99
C ALA A 51 -38.01 -50.20 42.99
N PRO A 52 -36.93 -50.89 42.56
CA PRO A 52 -36.29 -51.84 43.48
C PRO A 52 -34.76 -51.94 43.39
N LEU A 53 -34.17 -52.13 44.58
CA LEU A 53 -33.14 -53.12 44.96
C LEU A 53 -31.87 -53.27 44.11
N GLU A 54 -30.72 -52.95 44.72
CA GLU A 54 -29.55 -53.84 44.72
C GLU A 54 -28.61 -53.57 45.93
N THR A 55 -28.10 -54.66 46.47
CA THR A 55 -27.43 -54.88 47.76
C THR A 55 -25.92 -54.57 47.71
N PRO A 56 -25.26 -54.05 48.77
CA PRO A 56 -23.80 -53.97 48.85
C PRO A 56 -23.19 -55.11 49.69
N PRO A 57 -22.01 -55.65 49.36
CA PRO A 57 -21.28 -56.49 50.29
C PRO A 57 -20.17 -55.73 51.03
N ALA A 58 -20.25 -55.87 52.35
CA ALA A 58 -19.20 -56.25 53.28
C ALA A 58 -17.99 -55.33 53.53
N VAL A 59 -18.04 -54.74 54.72
CA VAL A 59 -16.91 -54.32 55.56
C VAL A 59 -16.08 -55.55 55.99
N THR A 60 -14.76 -55.41 56.07
CA THR A 60 -13.94 -56.15 57.04
C THR A 60 -12.93 -55.19 57.65
N THR A 61 -13.04 -55.06 58.97
CA THR A 61 -12.22 -54.31 59.90
C THR A 61 -10.93 -55.05 60.24
N THR A 62 -9.80 -54.35 60.39
CA THR A 62 -8.65 -54.83 61.19
C THR A 62 -7.83 -53.66 61.76
N THR A 63 -8.08 -53.38 63.05
CA THR A 63 -7.18 -52.99 64.16
C THR A 63 -6.04 -51.95 63.98
N THR A 64 -6.16 -50.87 64.78
CA THR A 64 -5.14 -49.97 65.39
C THR A 64 -4.15 -50.73 66.31
N PRO A 65 -3.12 -50.14 66.99
CA PRO A 65 -2.53 -48.79 66.92
C PRO A 65 -0.97 -48.75 67.01
N THR A 66 -0.29 -47.68 66.54
CA THR A 66 0.97 -47.20 67.20
C THR A 66 1.28 -45.74 66.85
N ALA A 67 1.65 -44.98 67.87
CA ALA A 67 2.00 -43.55 67.83
C ALA A 67 3.47 -43.30 67.48
N VAL A 68 3.78 -42.22 66.73
CA VAL A 68 5.05 -41.47 66.80
C VAL A 68 4.78 -39.98 66.48
N THR A 69 5.45 -39.11 67.24
CA THR A 69 5.33 -37.65 67.34
C THR A 69 6.30 -36.88 66.40
N THR A 70 5.87 -35.69 65.92
CA THR A 70 6.61 -34.46 65.49
C THR A 70 7.47 -34.43 64.20
N PRO A 71 7.74 -33.26 63.56
CA PRO A 71 6.96 -32.02 63.36
C PRO A 71 7.02 -31.43 61.91
N LEU A 72 6.18 -30.40 61.65
CA LEU A 72 6.15 -29.42 60.54
C LEU A 72 7.03 -29.61 59.29
N GLU A 73 6.39 -29.77 58.14
CA GLU A 73 6.86 -29.25 56.84
C GLU A 73 5.81 -28.28 56.31
N VAL A 74 6.18 -26.99 56.20
CA VAL A 74 5.37 -25.94 55.58
C VAL A 74 5.47 -26.13 54.07
N VAL A 75 4.44 -26.71 53.47
CA VAL A 75 4.22 -26.65 52.02
C VAL A 75 3.12 -25.63 51.78
N ASP A 76 3.50 -24.46 51.27
CA ASP A 76 2.59 -23.46 50.72
C ASP A 76 2.00 -23.99 49.39
N ASP A 77 1.10 -24.97 49.48
CA ASP A 77 0.28 -25.40 48.35
C ASP A 77 -0.92 -24.47 48.22
N ASN A 78 -0.74 -23.36 47.51
CA ASN A 78 -1.84 -22.55 47.02
C ASN A 78 -2.46 -23.21 45.77
N GLY A 79 -2.94 -24.43 45.96
CA GLY A 79 -3.49 -25.31 44.95
C GLY A 79 -4.43 -26.36 45.54
N SER A 80 -5.42 -25.97 46.33
CA SER A 80 -6.52 -26.88 46.71
C SER A 80 -7.61 -26.81 45.63
N SER A 81 -7.74 -27.78 44.71
CA SER A 81 -8.30 -29.12 44.94
C SER A 81 -9.54 -29.13 45.83
N SER A 82 -10.60 -29.68 45.25
CA SER A 82 -11.89 -30.00 45.80
C SER A 82 -11.79 -30.72 47.15
N ASP A 83 -12.31 -30.10 48.21
CA ASP A 83 -12.95 -30.85 49.29
C ASP A 83 -13.96 -29.97 50.07
N GLY A 84 -15.20 -30.46 50.14
CA GLY A 84 -16.06 -30.45 51.33
C GLY A 84 -16.48 -29.17 52.07
N SER A 85 -16.11 -27.94 51.71
CA SER A 85 -16.51 -26.74 52.48
C SER A 85 -17.51 -25.86 51.74
N ALA A 86 -18.64 -25.56 52.40
CA ALA A 86 -19.70 -24.67 51.92
C ALA A 86 -19.15 -23.35 51.31
N PRO A 87 -19.79 -22.80 50.26
CA PRO A 87 -19.27 -21.60 49.60
C PRO A 87 -19.25 -20.44 50.60
N THR A 88 -18.05 -19.94 50.91
CA THR A 88 -17.89 -18.72 51.70
C THR A 88 -18.82 -17.61 51.18
N PRO A 89 -19.63 -16.97 52.05
CA PRO A 89 -20.62 -16.02 51.61
C PRO A 89 -19.96 -14.78 50.98
N ARG A 90 -20.62 -14.26 49.95
CA ARG A 90 -20.11 -13.24 49.01
C ARG A 90 -19.53 -11.98 49.69
N PHE A 91 -20.03 -11.62 50.87
CA PHE A 91 -19.57 -10.45 51.62
C PHE A 91 -18.14 -10.59 52.17
N ILE A 92 -17.71 -11.80 52.56
CA ILE A 92 -16.35 -12.05 53.07
C ILE A 92 -15.31 -11.98 51.94
N GLN A 93 -15.72 -12.34 50.72
CA GLN A 93 -14.84 -12.27 49.53
C GLN A 93 -14.58 -10.82 49.08
N ASP A 94 -15.54 -9.92 49.33
CA ASP A 94 -15.41 -8.49 48.98
C ASP A 94 -14.52 -7.71 49.98
N GLU A 95 -14.39 -8.18 51.22
CA GLU A 95 -13.47 -7.63 52.23
C GLU A 95 -12.00 -7.88 51.90
N ARG A 96 -11.67 -9.05 51.32
CA ARG A 96 -10.30 -9.37 50.87
C ARG A 96 -9.92 -8.76 49.52
N SER A 97 -10.85 -8.08 48.83
CA SER A 97 -10.56 -7.45 47.54
C SER A 97 -9.77 -6.15 47.73
N SER A 98 -8.58 -6.09 47.12
CA SER A 98 -7.70 -4.91 47.21
C SER A 98 -8.43 -3.61 46.82
N LYS A 99 -8.13 -2.49 47.51
CA LYS A 99 -8.79 -1.17 47.35
C LYS A 99 -8.98 -0.71 45.90
N ARG A 100 -8.10 -1.14 44.98
CA ARG A 100 -8.13 -0.81 43.55
C ARG A 100 -9.29 -1.47 42.78
N TRP A 101 -9.76 -2.63 43.22
CA TRP A 101 -10.80 -3.42 42.54
C TRP A 101 -12.23 -3.06 42.98
N ARG A 102 -12.38 -2.27 44.04
CA ARG A 102 -13.69 -1.75 44.51
C ARG A 102 -14.29 -0.68 43.59
N ARG A 103 -13.47 0.04 42.82
CA ARG A 103 -13.92 1.09 41.87
C ARG A 103 -14.49 0.56 40.55
N ILE A 104 -14.37 -0.75 40.29
CA ILE A 104 -14.78 -1.34 39.02
C ILE A 104 -16.08 -2.15 39.25
N PRO A 105 -17.15 -1.91 38.47
CA PRO A 105 -18.37 -2.69 38.57
C PRO A 105 -18.11 -4.20 38.40
N TYR A 106 -18.80 -5.01 39.21
CA TYR A 106 -18.70 -6.48 39.21
C TYR A 106 -18.76 -7.15 37.82
N PRO A 107 -19.68 -6.80 36.88
CA PRO A 107 -19.71 -7.43 35.56
C PRO A 107 -18.42 -7.19 34.76
N VAL A 108 -17.84 -6.00 34.86
CA VAL A 108 -16.58 -5.64 34.18
C VAL A 108 -15.41 -6.38 34.82
N ARG A 109 -15.38 -6.47 36.15
CA ARG A 109 -14.39 -7.25 36.90
C ARG A 109 -14.36 -8.72 36.47
N ARG A 110 -15.54 -9.33 36.29
CA ARG A 110 -15.68 -10.72 35.85
C ARG A 110 -15.13 -10.92 34.44
N VAL A 111 -15.45 -10.02 33.51
CA VAL A 111 -14.94 -10.08 32.14
C VAL A 111 -13.42 -9.88 32.13
N LEU A 112 -12.88 -8.93 32.89
CA LEU A 112 -11.44 -8.71 33.00
C LEU A 112 -10.70 -9.92 33.55
N LEU A 113 -11.24 -10.57 34.59
CA LEU A 113 -10.67 -11.80 35.13
C LEU A 113 -10.79 -12.97 34.14
N ALA A 114 -11.88 -13.06 33.39
CA ALA A 114 -12.05 -14.07 32.35
C ALA A 114 -11.08 -13.85 31.19
N VAL A 115 -10.87 -12.60 30.75
CA VAL A 115 -9.89 -12.22 29.73
C VAL A 115 -8.47 -12.48 30.24
N ALA A 116 -8.17 -12.15 31.50
CA ALA A 116 -6.86 -12.43 32.11
C ALA A 116 -6.61 -13.93 32.29
N LYS A 117 -7.64 -14.72 32.60
CA LYS A 117 -7.57 -16.17 32.67
C LYS A 117 -7.40 -16.77 31.27
N TRP A 118 -8.13 -16.24 30.28
CA TRP A 118 -8.04 -16.66 28.88
C TRP A 118 -6.66 -16.33 28.28
N SER A 119 -6.10 -15.16 28.58
CA SER A 119 -4.80 -14.74 28.06
C SER A 119 -3.62 -15.56 28.61
N ARG A 120 -3.75 -16.11 29.82
CA ARG A 120 -2.79 -17.07 30.39
C ARG A 120 -2.83 -18.45 29.71
N GLY A 121 -3.90 -18.74 28.97
CA GLY A 121 -4.09 -20.02 28.28
C GLY A 121 -4.41 -21.19 29.21
N PRO A 122 -4.71 -22.38 28.65
CA PRO A 122 -4.94 -23.60 29.42
C PRO A 122 -3.65 -24.09 30.11
N PRO A 123 -3.73 -24.71 31.31
CA PRO A 123 -2.56 -25.20 32.05
C PRO A 123 -1.75 -26.26 31.30
N ASN A 124 -2.37 -26.97 30.37
CA ASN A 124 -1.70 -27.89 29.44
C ASN A 124 -1.84 -27.35 28.01
N PRO A 125 -0.87 -26.56 27.51
CA PRO A 125 -0.87 -26.14 26.12
C PRO A 125 -0.65 -27.37 25.24
N GLN A 126 -1.71 -27.90 24.64
CA GLN A 126 -1.56 -28.89 23.60
C GLN A 126 -1.17 -28.19 22.28
N PRO A 127 -0.09 -28.61 21.60
CA PRO A 127 0.25 -28.08 20.30
C PRO A 127 -0.82 -28.50 19.28
N TYR A 128 -1.73 -27.58 18.98
CA TYR A 128 -2.74 -27.79 17.94
C TYR A 128 -2.04 -27.86 16.57
N ARG A 129 -1.87 -29.08 16.05
CA ARG A 129 -1.35 -29.30 14.69
C ARG A 129 -2.51 -29.21 13.71
N ILE A 130 -2.85 -27.99 13.30
CA ILE A 130 -3.80 -27.77 12.21
C ILE A 130 -3.17 -28.36 10.95
N ARG A 131 -3.76 -29.43 10.39
CA ARG A 131 -3.33 -29.94 9.09
C ARG A 131 -3.83 -28.96 8.02
N PRO A 132 -2.93 -28.27 7.28
CA PRO A 132 -3.35 -27.29 6.30
C PRO A 132 -4.07 -28.00 5.13
N LEU A 133 -5.24 -27.51 4.78
CA LEU A 133 -5.94 -27.89 3.55
C LEU A 133 -5.27 -27.11 2.40
N PHE A 134 -4.59 -27.83 1.49
CA PHE A 134 -3.78 -27.27 0.39
C PHE A 134 -2.61 -26.38 0.87
N PRO A 135 -1.51 -27.00 1.39
CA PRO A 135 -0.37 -26.28 1.95
C PRO A 135 0.24 -25.27 0.98
N ALA A 136 0.30 -25.62 -0.30
CA ALA A 136 0.86 -24.75 -1.34
C ALA A 136 0.11 -23.40 -1.46
N VAL A 137 -1.21 -23.39 -1.28
CA VAL A 137 -2.03 -22.16 -1.34
C VAL A 137 -1.94 -21.39 -0.04
N GLN A 138 -1.94 -22.08 1.11
CA GLN A 138 -1.87 -21.45 2.42
C GLN A 138 -0.50 -20.82 2.72
N GLU A 139 0.59 -21.43 2.24
CA GLU A 139 1.96 -20.92 2.40
C GLU A 139 2.35 -19.90 1.32
N TYR A 140 1.60 -19.80 0.22
CA TYR A 140 1.91 -18.89 -0.88
C TYR A 140 2.05 -17.41 -0.45
N PRO A 141 1.15 -16.84 0.37
CA PRO A 141 1.28 -15.45 0.83
C PRO A 141 2.52 -15.24 1.69
N LEU A 142 2.86 -16.23 2.53
CA LEU A 142 4.06 -16.21 3.38
C LEU A 142 5.32 -16.21 2.52
N ARG A 143 5.37 -17.07 1.50
CA ARG A 143 6.49 -17.12 0.54
C ARG A 143 6.62 -15.82 -0.25
N LEU A 144 5.51 -15.18 -0.61
CA LEU A 144 5.51 -13.88 -1.31
C LEU A 144 6.10 -12.78 -0.42
N VAL A 145 5.67 -12.72 0.85
CA VAL A 145 6.22 -11.77 1.84
C VAL A 145 7.70 -12.03 2.11
N ASP A 146 8.11 -13.29 2.23
CA ASP A 146 9.51 -13.65 2.47
C ASP A 146 10.41 -13.36 1.26
N ARG A 147 9.88 -13.47 0.03
CA ARG A 147 10.61 -13.19 -1.20
C ARG A 147 10.76 -11.70 -1.49
N PHE A 148 9.72 -10.90 -1.24
CA PHE A 148 9.67 -9.50 -1.68
C PHE A 148 9.83 -8.47 -0.55
N LEU A 149 9.51 -8.80 0.72
CA LEU A 149 9.55 -7.82 1.82
C LEU A 149 10.70 -8.09 2.81
N PRO A 150 11.69 -7.18 2.89
CA PRO A 150 12.66 -7.15 3.98
C PRO A 150 11.97 -7.05 5.34
N LYS A 151 12.54 -7.67 6.38
CA LYS A 151 11.94 -7.75 7.74
C LYS A 151 11.52 -6.38 8.31
N ALA A 152 12.26 -5.32 7.97
CA ALA A 152 11.97 -3.95 8.43
C ALA A 152 10.63 -3.39 7.94
N TYR A 153 10.15 -3.81 6.76
CA TYR A 153 8.91 -3.29 6.17
C TYR A 153 7.69 -4.16 6.45
N ARG A 154 7.85 -5.33 7.08
CA ARG A 154 6.75 -6.27 7.35
C ARG A 154 5.71 -5.68 8.30
N THR A 155 6.15 -5.02 9.36
CA THR A 155 5.26 -4.36 10.33
C THR A 155 4.48 -3.23 9.68
N TRP A 156 5.13 -2.41 8.85
CA TRP A 156 4.49 -1.36 8.07
C TRP A 156 3.49 -1.89 7.04
N ALA A 157 3.84 -2.97 6.34
CA ALA A 157 2.93 -3.62 5.40
C ALA A 157 1.70 -4.22 6.10
N LEU A 158 1.88 -4.84 7.26
CA LEU A 158 0.77 -5.33 8.08
C LEU A 158 -0.10 -4.19 8.59
N PHE A 159 0.51 -3.12 9.09
CA PHE A 159 -0.22 -1.92 9.52
C PHE A 159 -1.04 -1.33 8.38
N LEU A 160 -0.44 -1.17 7.20
CA LEU A 160 -1.11 -0.66 6.01
C LEU A 160 -2.25 -1.59 5.56
N TYR A 161 -2.04 -2.90 5.60
CA TYR A 161 -3.08 -3.89 5.29
C TYR A 161 -4.28 -3.77 6.24
N PHE A 162 -4.04 -3.76 7.57
CA PHE A 162 -5.12 -3.62 8.55
C PHE A 162 -5.81 -2.26 8.46
N SER A 163 -5.05 -1.20 8.17
CA SER A 163 -5.61 0.14 7.94
C SER A 163 -6.52 0.15 6.72
N LEU A 164 -6.09 -0.41 5.59
CA LEU A 164 -6.91 -0.53 4.38
C LEU A 164 -8.16 -1.37 4.64
N TRP A 165 -8.02 -2.50 5.33
CA TRP A 165 -9.14 -3.34 5.72
C TRP A 165 -10.16 -2.57 6.57
N LEU A 166 -9.70 -1.87 7.61
CA LEU A 166 -10.58 -1.05 8.46
C LEU A 166 -11.27 0.05 7.66
N VAL A 167 -10.54 0.77 6.80
CA VAL A 167 -11.09 1.80 5.92
C VAL A 167 -12.18 1.20 5.03
N THR A 168 -11.92 0.09 4.33
CA THR A 168 -12.93 -0.56 3.49
C THR A 168 -14.16 -1.00 4.27
N PHE A 169 -13.99 -1.55 5.47
CA PHE A 169 -15.09 -1.94 6.34
C PHE A 169 -15.97 -0.74 6.73
N VAL A 170 -15.33 0.36 7.13
CA VAL A 170 -16.00 1.61 7.47
C VAL A 170 -16.76 2.18 6.26
N LEU A 171 -16.15 2.20 5.06
CA LEU A 171 -16.83 2.63 3.84
C LEU A 171 -18.07 1.78 3.56
N VAL A 172 -17.94 0.45 3.60
CA VAL A 172 -19.06 -0.49 3.37
C VAL A 172 -20.18 -0.26 4.38
N PHE A 173 -19.83 -0.08 5.65
CA PHE A 173 -20.80 0.21 6.71
C PHE A 173 -21.60 1.48 6.44
N PHE A 174 -20.93 2.60 6.12
CA PHE A 174 -21.62 3.86 5.80
C PHE A 174 -22.46 3.76 4.52
N PHE A 175 -21.94 3.15 3.45
CA PHE A 175 -22.73 2.94 2.22
C PHE A 175 -23.95 2.04 2.44
N ARG A 176 -23.87 1.10 3.39
CA ARG A 176 -25.00 0.26 3.79
C ARG A 176 -26.03 1.06 4.57
N GLN A 177 -25.60 1.91 5.52
CA GLN A 177 -26.52 2.79 6.27
C GLN A 177 -27.28 3.74 5.34
N GLU A 178 -26.63 4.27 4.31
CA GLU A 178 -27.27 5.14 3.31
C GLU A 178 -28.17 4.38 2.31
N GLY A 179 -28.20 3.04 2.35
CA GLY A 179 -28.98 2.21 1.42
C GLY A 179 -28.47 2.22 -0.03
N ARG A 180 -27.30 2.81 -0.29
CA ARG A 180 -26.72 2.97 -1.65
C ARG A 180 -25.74 1.86 -2.02
N PHE A 181 -25.33 1.02 -1.07
CA PHE A 181 -24.30 -0.01 -1.24
C PHE A 181 -24.47 -0.88 -2.49
N ILE A 182 -25.68 -1.43 -2.72
CA ILE A 182 -25.94 -2.33 -3.85
C ILE A 182 -25.78 -1.62 -5.21
N LYS A 183 -26.07 -0.31 -5.29
CA LYS A 183 -25.90 0.47 -6.52
C LYS A 183 -24.41 0.64 -6.82
N TYR A 184 -23.60 0.95 -5.81
CA TYR A 184 -22.17 1.14 -5.98
C TYR A 184 -21.44 -0.16 -6.27
N ILE A 185 -21.76 -1.28 -5.60
CA ILE A 185 -21.10 -2.55 -5.93
C ILE A 185 -21.39 -3.00 -7.37
N LYS A 186 -22.61 -2.76 -7.89
CA LYS A 186 -22.95 -2.98 -9.30
C LYS A 186 -22.13 -2.09 -10.24
N LEU A 187 -21.95 -0.81 -9.89
CA LEU A 187 -21.12 0.12 -10.66
C LEU A 187 -19.66 -0.32 -10.69
N TYR A 188 -19.08 -0.69 -9.55
CA TYR A 188 -17.69 -1.17 -9.49
C TYR A 188 -17.51 -2.52 -10.19
N ALA A 189 -18.49 -3.42 -10.11
CA ALA A 189 -18.49 -4.64 -10.90
C ALA A 189 -18.49 -4.35 -12.41
N LEU A 190 -19.22 -3.32 -12.86
CA LEU A 190 -19.18 -2.86 -14.26
C LEU A 190 -17.80 -2.31 -14.63
N PHE A 191 -17.16 -1.48 -13.79
CA PHE A 191 -15.80 -0.98 -14.05
C PHE A 191 -14.78 -2.12 -14.15
N ILE A 192 -14.85 -3.10 -13.25
CA ILE A 192 -13.98 -4.28 -13.28
C ILE A 192 -14.23 -5.08 -14.56
N LEU A 193 -15.49 -5.27 -14.96
CA LEU A 193 -15.82 -5.94 -16.23
C LEU A 193 -15.23 -5.21 -17.43
N CYS A 194 -15.35 -3.88 -17.50
CA CYS A 194 -14.74 -3.07 -18.56
C CYS A 194 -13.21 -3.21 -18.60
N ILE A 195 -12.55 -3.24 -17.44
CA ILE A 195 -11.09 -3.46 -17.35
C ILE A 195 -10.73 -4.88 -17.82
N ILE A 196 -11.49 -5.90 -17.42
CA ILE A 196 -11.26 -7.28 -17.88
C ILE A 196 -11.41 -7.37 -19.40
N ILE A 197 -12.48 -6.82 -19.97
CA ILE A 197 -12.67 -6.78 -21.43
C ILE A 197 -11.49 -6.07 -22.10
N SER A 198 -11.07 -4.92 -21.55
CA SER A 198 -9.91 -4.15 -22.05
C SER A 198 -8.61 -4.97 -22.05
N LEU A 199 -8.40 -5.82 -21.03
CA LEU A 199 -7.24 -6.72 -20.94
C LEU A 199 -7.31 -7.91 -21.91
N THR A 200 -8.50 -8.29 -22.36
CA THR A 200 -8.68 -9.41 -23.32
C THR A 200 -8.52 -9.01 -24.78
N LEU A 201 -8.47 -7.70 -25.09
CA LEU A 201 -8.32 -7.22 -26.46
C LEU A 201 -6.89 -7.45 -26.98
N PRO A 202 -6.70 -8.18 -28.10
CA PRO A 202 -5.38 -8.43 -28.64
C PRO A 202 -4.77 -7.16 -29.25
N GLY A 203 -3.45 -7.00 -29.13
CA GLY A 203 -2.71 -5.90 -29.75
C GLY A 203 -2.88 -4.53 -29.07
N LEU A 204 -3.58 -4.46 -27.94
CA LEU A 204 -3.73 -3.27 -27.11
C LEU A 204 -3.15 -3.54 -25.72
N GLN A 205 -2.59 -2.51 -25.11
CA GLN A 205 -2.03 -2.54 -23.78
C GLN A 205 -2.74 -1.50 -22.91
N LEU A 206 -2.99 -1.86 -21.66
CA LEU A 206 -3.70 -1.02 -20.70
C LEU A 206 -2.72 -0.01 -20.08
N ARG A 207 -2.93 1.28 -20.36
CA ARG A 207 -2.19 2.38 -19.75
C ARG A 207 -3.12 3.22 -18.91
N ILE A 208 -3.06 3.02 -17.59
CA ILE A 208 -3.91 3.75 -16.66
C ILE A 208 -3.21 5.05 -16.26
N HIS A 209 -3.63 6.15 -16.88
CA HIS A 209 -3.29 7.50 -16.42
C HIS A 209 -3.97 7.79 -15.09
N HIS A 210 -3.34 8.57 -14.21
CA HIS A 210 -3.90 8.78 -12.87
C HIS A 210 -5.21 9.58 -12.84
N TYR A 211 -5.57 10.32 -13.88
CA TYR A 211 -6.91 10.93 -13.96
C TYR A 211 -8.01 9.88 -14.10
N VAL A 212 -7.70 8.72 -14.70
CA VAL A 212 -8.63 7.59 -14.80
C VAL A 212 -8.84 6.98 -13.41
N LEU A 213 -7.78 6.86 -12.61
CA LEU A 213 -7.89 6.45 -11.21
C LEU A 213 -8.76 7.42 -10.41
N ALA A 214 -8.61 8.73 -10.65
CA ALA A 214 -9.46 9.73 -10.02
C ALA A 214 -10.95 9.51 -10.35
N LEU A 215 -11.29 9.31 -11.63
CA LEU A 215 -12.67 9.03 -12.05
C LEU A 215 -13.21 7.72 -11.48
N LEU A 216 -12.38 6.67 -11.41
CA LEU A 216 -12.79 5.37 -10.89
C LEU A 216 -13.06 5.41 -9.38
N LEU A 217 -12.29 6.20 -8.63
CA LEU A 217 -12.39 6.30 -7.17
C LEU A 217 -13.41 7.37 -6.71
N LEU A 218 -13.71 8.37 -7.54
CA LEU A 218 -14.61 9.48 -7.20
C LEU A 218 -15.96 8.99 -6.63
N PRO A 219 -16.69 8.04 -7.26
CA PRO A 219 -17.96 7.56 -6.74
C PRO A 219 -17.85 6.91 -5.36
N GLY A 220 -16.71 6.29 -5.05
CA GLY A 220 -16.44 5.63 -3.76
C GLY A 220 -16.21 6.59 -2.62
N THR A 221 -15.88 7.85 -2.92
CA THR A 221 -15.72 8.92 -1.93
C THR A 221 -16.98 9.79 -1.80
N SER A 222 -18.11 9.40 -2.37
CA SER A 222 -19.37 10.18 -2.37
C SER A 222 -20.19 10.13 -1.06
N LEU A 223 -19.59 9.64 0.03
CA LEU A 223 -20.21 9.59 1.36
C LEU A 223 -20.40 11.01 1.91
N GLN A 224 -21.47 11.23 2.66
CA GLN A 224 -21.77 12.55 3.25
C GLN A 224 -20.99 12.79 4.55
N THR A 225 -19.67 12.58 4.53
CA THR A 225 -18.78 12.80 5.68
C THR A 225 -17.75 13.89 5.37
N ARG A 226 -17.30 14.64 6.39
CA ARG A 226 -16.29 15.70 6.21
C ARG A 226 -14.99 15.20 5.55
N PRO A 227 -14.43 14.04 5.93
CA PRO A 227 -13.26 13.50 5.25
C PRO A 227 -13.52 13.18 3.77
N SER A 228 -14.74 12.74 3.43
CA SER A 228 -15.12 12.47 2.05
C SER A 228 -15.01 13.71 1.15
N LEU A 229 -15.36 14.89 1.65
CA LEU A 229 -15.23 16.13 0.90
C LEU A 229 -13.76 16.44 0.56
N LEU A 230 -12.84 16.19 1.51
CA LEU A 230 -11.41 16.33 1.28
C LEU A 230 -10.93 15.36 0.19
N TYR A 231 -11.35 14.10 0.27
CA TYR A 231 -10.97 13.07 -0.72
C TYR A 231 -11.53 13.39 -2.11
N GLN A 232 -12.78 13.84 -2.21
CA GLN A 232 -13.36 14.28 -3.47
C GLN A 232 -12.58 15.46 -4.07
N GLY A 233 -12.23 16.47 -3.25
CA GLY A 233 -11.42 17.60 -3.69
C GLY A 233 -10.05 17.17 -4.22
N LEU A 234 -9.36 16.25 -3.52
CA LEU A 234 -8.09 15.69 -3.96
C LEU A 234 -8.23 14.92 -5.29
N LEU A 235 -9.26 14.09 -5.43
CA LEU A 235 -9.51 13.31 -6.64
C LEU A 235 -9.87 14.22 -7.83
N VAL A 236 -10.70 15.25 -7.63
CA VAL A 236 -10.97 16.25 -8.67
C VAL A 236 -9.69 16.99 -9.07
N GLY A 237 -8.85 17.37 -8.10
CA GLY A 237 -7.53 17.95 -8.37
C GLY A 237 -6.61 17.01 -9.17
N LEU A 238 -6.57 15.72 -8.80
CA LEU A 238 -5.80 14.69 -9.50
C LEU A 238 -6.30 14.49 -10.94
N PHE A 239 -7.62 14.54 -11.14
CA PHE A 239 -8.27 14.48 -12.45
C PHE A 239 -7.87 15.68 -13.32
N ILE A 240 -8.02 16.91 -12.81
CA ILE A 240 -7.65 18.14 -13.53
C ILE A 240 -6.17 18.13 -13.88
N ASN A 241 -5.29 17.82 -12.92
CA ASN A 241 -3.86 17.75 -13.14
C ASN A 241 -3.49 16.70 -14.20
N GLY A 242 -4.15 15.54 -14.19
CA GLY A 242 -3.91 14.51 -15.21
C GLY A 242 -4.33 14.97 -16.60
N ILE A 243 -5.53 15.54 -16.76
CA ILE A 243 -5.96 16.05 -18.08
C ILE A 243 -5.09 17.21 -18.53
N ALA A 244 -4.71 18.11 -17.63
CA ALA A 244 -3.84 19.24 -17.98
C ALA A 244 -2.47 18.80 -18.50
N ARG A 245 -1.95 17.67 -18.04
CA ARG A 245 -0.61 17.18 -18.40
C ARG A 245 -0.59 16.18 -19.55
N TRP A 246 -1.57 15.29 -19.65
CA TRP A 246 -1.62 14.23 -20.67
C TRP A 246 -2.85 14.33 -21.59
N GLY A 247 -3.70 15.34 -21.43
CA GLY A 247 -4.94 15.44 -22.19
C GLY A 247 -5.90 14.29 -21.88
N PHE A 248 -6.72 13.94 -22.89
CA PHE A 248 -7.64 12.80 -22.86
C PHE A 248 -7.03 11.60 -23.59
N ASP A 249 -5.82 11.20 -23.21
CA ASP A 249 -5.17 10.03 -23.82
C ASP A 249 -6.03 8.75 -23.68
N PRO A 250 -6.02 7.85 -24.68
CA PRO A 250 -6.75 6.61 -24.59
C PRO A 250 -6.28 5.74 -23.41
N VAL A 251 -7.22 5.02 -22.78
CA VAL A 251 -6.90 4.02 -21.73
C VAL A 251 -6.23 2.78 -22.35
N LEU A 252 -6.53 2.52 -23.63
CA LEU A 252 -6.00 1.42 -24.42
C LEU A 252 -5.13 1.99 -25.54
N GLU A 253 -3.85 1.66 -25.52
CA GLU A 253 -2.88 2.12 -26.51
C GLU A 253 -2.22 0.90 -27.19
N THR A 254 -1.76 1.08 -28.43
CA THR A 254 -0.99 0.03 -29.11
C THR A 254 0.42 -0.04 -28.51
N PRO A 255 1.09 -1.21 -28.54
CA PRO A 255 2.48 -1.34 -28.09
C PRO A 255 3.42 -0.34 -28.78
N ALA A 256 3.19 -0.04 -30.06
CA ALA A 256 3.96 0.93 -30.82
C ALA A 256 3.77 2.37 -30.31
N ALA A 257 2.53 2.75 -29.93
CA ALA A 257 2.25 4.06 -29.34
C ALA A 257 2.87 4.19 -27.94
N LEU A 258 2.84 3.11 -27.14
CA LEU A 258 3.44 3.07 -25.81
C LEU A 258 4.96 3.13 -25.83
N GLN A 259 5.57 2.55 -26.87
CA GLN A 259 7.00 2.65 -27.09
C GLN A 259 7.39 4.10 -27.38
N GLY A 260 6.52 4.88 -28.04
CA GLY A 260 6.74 6.30 -28.31
C GLY A 260 8.07 6.55 -29.02
N ASP A 261 8.90 7.42 -28.44
CA ASP A 261 10.24 7.74 -28.94
C ASP A 261 11.33 6.77 -28.44
N ALA A 262 10.97 5.70 -27.75
CA ALA A 262 11.94 4.70 -27.33
C ALA A 262 12.50 3.93 -28.54
N GLN A 263 13.69 3.36 -28.35
CA GLN A 263 14.38 2.61 -29.39
C GLN A 263 13.53 1.41 -29.85
N LYS A 264 13.29 1.30 -31.16
CA LYS A 264 12.49 0.26 -31.81
C LYS A 264 13.30 -1.02 -32.06
N GLY A 265 14.62 -0.95 -32.03
CA GLY A 265 15.52 -2.05 -32.39
C GLY A 265 15.61 -2.28 -33.90
N THR A 266 15.35 -1.24 -34.69
CA THR A 266 15.41 -1.29 -36.16
C THR A 266 16.86 -1.37 -36.65
N LEU A 267 17.05 -1.84 -37.89
CA LEU A 267 18.36 -1.85 -38.52
C LEU A 267 18.87 -0.42 -38.71
N LEU A 268 20.18 -0.25 -38.54
CA LEU A 268 20.83 1.04 -38.64
C LEU A 268 21.60 1.14 -39.96
N PRO A 269 21.49 2.27 -40.69
CA PRO A 269 22.24 2.47 -41.91
C PRO A 269 23.75 2.55 -41.63
N THR A 270 24.54 1.80 -42.42
CA THR A 270 26.00 1.87 -42.37
C THR A 270 26.48 2.85 -43.43
N ILE A 271 26.80 4.07 -43.01
CA ILE A 271 27.28 5.13 -43.90
C ILE A 271 28.81 4.99 -44.09
N PRO A 272 29.30 4.92 -45.35
CA PRO A 272 30.73 5.02 -45.69
C PRO A 272 31.38 6.32 -45.21
N GLN A 273 32.70 6.46 -45.41
CA GLN A 273 33.35 7.74 -45.14
C GLN A 273 32.84 8.81 -46.14
N PRO A 274 32.42 10.00 -45.66
CA PRO A 274 31.95 11.06 -46.53
C PRO A 274 33.09 11.73 -47.29
N VAL A 275 32.75 12.32 -48.43
CA VAL A 275 33.67 13.18 -49.20
C VAL A 275 33.48 14.62 -48.72
N ILE A 276 34.58 15.27 -48.34
CA ILE A 276 34.55 16.63 -47.77
C ILE A 276 35.34 17.55 -48.69
N HIS A 277 34.72 18.66 -49.09
CA HIS A 277 35.44 19.76 -49.73
C HIS A 277 35.42 20.97 -48.79
N LEU A 278 36.61 21.40 -48.38
CA LEU A 278 36.80 22.57 -47.54
C LEU A 278 36.96 23.79 -48.42
N GLY A 279 36.22 24.85 -48.09
CA GLY A 279 36.37 26.14 -48.74
C GLY A 279 37.50 26.92 -48.09
N ASP A 280 38.40 27.49 -48.90
CA ASP A 280 39.44 28.40 -48.43
C ASP A 280 39.01 29.86 -48.66
N GLY A 281 38.63 30.56 -47.58
CA GLY A 281 38.39 32.01 -47.60
C GLY A 281 37.09 32.49 -46.91
N PRO A 282 36.94 33.82 -46.70
CA PRO A 282 35.89 34.43 -45.86
C PRO A 282 34.45 34.28 -46.39
N HIS A 283 34.27 33.86 -47.64
CA HIS A 283 32.96 33.57 -48.26
C HIS A 283 32.90 32.20 -48.90
N SER A 284 33.86 31.33 -48.59
CA SER A 284 33.91 29.99 -49.16
C SER A 284 32.94 29.07 -48.43
N THR A 285 32.27 28.21 -49.19
CA THR A 285 31.39 27.18 -48.65
C THR A 285 32.17 25.89 -48.52
N SER A 286 32.09 25.27 -47.35
CA SER A 286 32.54 23.90 -47.16
C SER A 286 31.35 22.97 -47.36
N ASN A 287 31.56 21.83 -47.99
CA ASN A 287 30.51 20.83 -48.15
C ASN A 287 30.97 19.45 -47.67
N ILE A 288 29.98 18.64 -47.30
CA ILE A 288 30.15 17.25 -46.90
C ILE A 288 29.10 16.44 -47.65
N THR A 289 29.56 15.38 -48.31
CA THR A 289 28.72 14.51 -49.12
C THR A 289 28.69 13.12 -48.53
N PHE A 290 27.49 12.67 -48.16
CA PHE A 290 27.23 11.32 -47.70
C PHE A 290 26.64 10.50 -48.83
N THR A 291 27.12 9.28 -49.00
CA THR A 291 26.52 8.29 -49.90
C THR A 291 26.08 7.09 -49.07
N TRP A 292 25.13 6.31 -49.59
CA TRP A 292 24.69 5.08 -48.93
C TRP A 292 24.41 4.00 -49.96
N ASN A 293 24.62 2.76 -49.52
CA ASN A 293 24.24 1.60 -50.32
C ASN A 293 22.82 1.20 -49.97
N GLN A 294 22.08 0.73 -50.97
CA GLN A 294 20.75 0.18 -50.76
C GLN A 294 20.84 -1.03 -49.81
N PRO A 295 19.99 -1.10 -48.77
CA PRO A 295 19.98 -2.25 -47.87
C PRO A 295 19.67 -3.53 -48.68
N SER A 296 20.28 -4.65 -48.29
CA SER A 296 20.06 -5.96 -48.95
C SER A 296 18.64 -6.52 -48.76
N SER A 297 17.80 -5.82 -48.00
CA SER A 297 16.43 -6.19 -47.68
C SER A 297 15.50 -5.09 -48.15
N ASN A 298 14.51 -5.43 -48.99
CA ASN A 298 13.46 -4.51 -49.48
C ASN A 298 12.41 -4.18 -48.41
N VAL A 299 12.77 -4.26 -47.13
CA VAL A 299 11.87 -3.94 -46.01
C VAL A 299 11.86 -2.44 -45.75
N TYR A 300 12.91 -1.70 -46.14
CA TYR A 300 12.98 -0.26 -45.94
C TYR A 300 12.76 0.48 -47.25
N ASP A 301 11.88 1.47 -47.21
CA ASP A 301 11.46 2.22 -48.39
C ASP A 301 12.39 3.42 -48.65
N GLY A 302 13.21 3.82 -47.67
CA GLY A 302 14.07 4.98 -47.80
C GLY A 302 15.01 5.25 -46.62
N ILE A 303 15.61 6.45 -46.64
CA ILE A 303 16.53 6.98 -45.62
C ILE A 303 16.11 8.40 -45.20
N SER A 304 16.26 8.69 -43.91
CA SER A 304 16.12 10.02 -43.33
C SER A 304 17.42 10.46 -42.66
N ILE A 305 17.74 11.75 -42.80
CA ILE A 305 18.97 12.34 -42.24
C ILE A 305 18.61 13.56 -41.40
N LEU A 306 19.06 13.53 -40.14
CA LEU A 306 19.00 14.67 -39.24
C LEU A 306 20.33 15.42 -39.27
N VAL A 307 20.25 16.74 -39.35
CA VAL A 307 21.37 17.64 -39.09
C VAL A 307 21.01 18.49 -37.89
N ASN A 308 21.82 18.41 -36.84
CA ASN A 308 21.57 19.07 -35.55
C ASN A 308 20.17 18.75 -35.00
N ASP A 309 19.81 17.46 -35.03
CA ASP A 309 18.53 16.91 -34.56
C ASP A 309 17.28 17.43 -35.31
N VAL A 310 17.46 18.06 -36.46
CA VAL A 310 16.37 18.47 -37.38
C VAL A 310 16.45 17.67 -38.66
N GLU A 311 15.32 17.12 -39.12
CA GLU A 311 15.27 16.41 -40.39
C GLU A 311 15.52 17.38 -41.55
N ARG A 312 16.60 17.12 -42.30
CA ARG A 312 16.98 17.94 -43.47
C ARG A 312 16.83 17.19 -44.78
N PHE A 313 16.75 15.88 -44.72
CA PHE A 313 16.70 15.04 -45.90
C PHE A 313 15.81 13.82 -45.69
N ARG A 314 15.04 13.50 -46.72
CA ARG A 314 14.22 12.30 -46.82
C ARG A 314 14.27 11.81 -48.27
N GLY A 315 14.80 10.60 -48.48
CA GLY A 315 14.90 9.98 -49.80
C GLY A 315 14.32 8.57 -49.81
N TYR A 316 13.69 8.17 -50.90
CA TYR A 316 13.11 6.83 -51.08
C TYR A 316 13.93 6.03 -52.10
N PHE A 317 14.14 4.73 -51.85
CA PHE A 317 14.99 3.89 -52.70
C PHE A 317 14.30 3.40 -53.97
N ASP A 318 12.97 3.29 -53.94
CA ASP A 318 12.16 2.76 -55.05
C ASP A 318 11.74 3.84 -56.05
N ASP A 319 12.07 5.11 -55.80
CA ASP A 319 11.79 6.19 -56.75
C ASP A 319 12.79 6.13 -57.91
N ILE A 320 12.36 5.64 -59.07
CA ILE A 320 13.21 5.44 -60.25
C ILE A 320 13.60 6.80 -60.88
N ILE A 321 12.80 7.85 -60.68
CA ILE A 321 12.99 9.16 -61.32
C ILE A 321 13.84 10.06 -60.42
N ASP A 322 13.55 10.09 -59.12
CA ASP A 322 14.21 10.97 -58.15
C ASP A 322 15.14 10.23 -57.17
N ARG A 323 15.67 9.05 -57.57
CA ARG A 323 16.60 8.27 -56.76
C ARG A 323 17.80 9.13 -56.35
N GLN A 324 17.87 9.44 -55.05
CA GLN A 324 19.01 10.10 -54.45
C GLN A 324 19.76 9.10 -53.60
N ASP A 325 20.96 8.71 -54.06
CA ASP A 325 21.89 7.85 -53.31
C ASP A 325 22.95 8.67 -52.56
N SER A 326 22.81 10.00 -52.58
CA SER A 326 23.72 10.93 -51.95
C SER A 326 23.02 12.15 -51.36
N PHE A 327 23.52 12.64 -50.23
CA PHE A 327 23.11 13.89 -49.59
C PHE A 327 24.32 14.82 -49.47
N VAL A 328 24.19 16.02 -50.03
CA VAL A 328 25.20 17.07 -49.93
C VAL A 328 24.72 18.13 -48.94
N TRP A 329 25.50 18.33 -47.88
CA TRP A 329 25.29 19.41 -46.93
C TRP A 329 26.36 20.47 -47.10
N SER A 330 25.97 21.75 -47.11
CA SER A 330 26.91 22.86 -47.25
C SER A 330 26.77 23.81 -46.07
N ARG A 331 27.91 24.31 -45.60
CA ARG A 331 27.99 25.33 -44.55
C ARG A 331 28.95 26.43 -44.94
N ASN A 332 28.81 27.58 -44.29
CA ASN A 332 29.82 28.64 -44.37
C ASN A 332 31.09 28.18 -43.64
N ALA A 333 32.26 28.27 -44.29
CA ALA A 333 33.54 27.87 -43.71
C ALA A 333 33.89 28.63 -42.41
N THR A 334 33.34 29.83 -42.23
CA THR A 334 33.60 30.70 -41.06
C THR A 334 32.70 30.44 -39.85
N LEU A 335 31.72 29.51 -39.94
CA LEU A 335 30.73 29.30 -38.89
C LEU A 335 31.35 28.78 -37.58
N GLY A 336 32.48 28.05 -37.67
CA GLY A 336 33.24 27.60 -36.49
C GLY A 336 32.47 26.68 -35.53
N LEU A 337 31.34 26.11 -35.95
CA LEU A 337 30.47 25.27 -35.14
C LEU A 337 30.51 23.82 -35.63
N PRO A 338 30.55 22.83 -34.72
CA PRO A 338 30.40 21.43 -35.09
C PRO A 338 28.96 21.13 -35.48
N GLU A 339 28.77 20.26 -36.47
CA GLU A 339 27.46 19.79 -36.93
C GLU A 339 27.32 18.29 -36.68
N TYR A 340 26.12 17.90 -36.26
CA TYR A 340 25.81 16.52 -35.87
C TYR A 340 24.89 15.87 -36.88
N PHE A 341 25.32 14.74 -37.43
CA PHE A 341 24.58 13.99 -38.45
C PHE A 341 24.09 12.67 -37.90
N ARG A 342 22.81 12.36 -38.13
CA ARG A 342 22.21 11.07 -37.75
C ARG A 342 21.42 10.52 -38.91
N PHE A 343 21.41 9.20 -39.02
CA PHE A 343 20.82 8.50 -40.16
C PHE A 343 19.85 7.44 -39.64
N ALA A 344 18.69 7.31 -40.29
CA ALA A 344 17.73 6.25 -40.01
C ALA A 344 17.19 5.70 -41.33
N TYR A 345 16.91 4.39 -41.36
CA TYR A 345 16.05 3.86 -42.41
C TYR A 345 14.60 4.26 -42.17
N MET A 346 13.80 4.23 -43.23
CA MET A 346 12.38 4.56 -43.19
C MET A 346 11.52 3.39 -43.66
N LEU A 347 10.32 3.33 -43.10
CA LEU A 347 9.23 2.45 -43.53
C LEU A 347 8.00 3.32 -43.77
N GLY A 348 7.58 3.45 -45.02
CA GLY A 348 6.60 4.43 -45.47
C GLY A 348 6.96 5.85 -45.03
N SER A 349 6.07 6.48 -44.27
CA SER A 349 6.26 7.84 -43.76
C SER A 349 6.98 7.92 -42.40
N SER A 350 7.32 6.79 -41.78
CA SER A 350 7.90 6.75 -40.43
C SER A 350 9.39 6.40 -40.46
N SER A 351 10.19 7.17 -39.73
CA SER A 351 11.60 6.85 -39.51
C SER A 351 11.77 5.77 -38.44
N GLY A 352 12.78 4.91 -38.66
CA GLY A 352 13.29 3.97 -37.66
C GLY A 352 14.19 4.66 -36.62
N ASP A 353 15.05 3.88 -35.99
CA ASP A 353 16.02 4.37 -35.01
C ASP A 353 17.15 5.09 -35.71
N TYR A 354 17.44 6.29 -35.22
CA TYR A 354 18.59 7.06 -35.68
C TYR A 354 19.88 6.50 -35.11
N THR A 355 20.93 6.46 -35.93
CA THR A 355 22.30 6.20 -35.49
C THR A 355 22.74 7.22 -34.43
N LYS A 356 23.80 6.89 -33.67
CA LYS A 356 24.52 7.92 -32.91
C LYS A 356 25.03 9.01 -33.87
N ALA A 357 25.19 10.21 -33.33
CA ALA A 357 25.68 11.34 -34.12
C ALA A 357 27.11 11.08 -34.61
N GLY A 358 27.30 11.21 -35.91
CA GLY A 358 28.60 11.55 -36.48
C GLY A 358 28.82 13.06 -36.37
N ILE A 359 30.08 13.47 -36.25
CA ILE A 359 30.42 14.86 -35.96
C ILE A 359 31.26 15.40 -37.11
N TRP A 360 30.81 16.49 -37.72
CA TRP A 360 31.64 17.30 -38.58
C TRP A 360 32.19 18.47 -37.76
N SER A 361 33.49 18.44 -37.46
CA SER A 361 34.14 19.42 -36.58
C SER A 361 34.12 20.82 -37.19
N ALA A 362 34.34 21.85 -36.35
CA ALA A 362 34.61 23.21 -36.81
C ALA A 362 35.78 23.23 -37.82
N ASP A 363 36.81 22.42 -37.57
CA ASP A 363 38.03 22.32 -38.40
C ASP A 363 37.81 21.56 -39.73
N GLY A 364 36.61 21.03 -39.96
CA GLY A 364 36.29 20.30 -41.19
C GLY A 364 36.55 18.80 -41.14
N GLU A 365 37.05 18.27 -40.03
CA GLU A 365 37.29 16.83 -39.83
C GLU A 365 35.97 16.07 -39.56
N TRP A 366 35.84 14.86 -40.11
CA TRP A 366 34.72 13.96 -39.85
C TRP A 366 35.07 12.89 -38.81
N THR A 367 34.33 12.88 -37.71
CA THR A 367 34.34 11.80 -36.73
C THR A 367 33.19 10.83 -37.00
N LYS A 368 33.52 9.57 -37.29
CA LYS A 368 32.53 8.52 -37.56
C LYS A 368 31.64 8.28 -36.34
N MET A 369 30.34 8.07 -36.60
CA MET A 369 29.36 7.70 -35.59
C MET A 369 29.76 6.44 -34.80
N LYS A 370 29.55 6.48 -33.48
CA LYS A 370 29.71 5.32 -32.59
C LYS A 370 28.67 4.24 -32.93
N PRO A 371 28.95 2.95 -32.69
CA PRO A 371 27.98 1.89 -32.95
C PRO A 371 26.74 2.00 -32.05
N GLY A 372 25.62 1.53 -32.59
CA GLY A 372 24.32 1.42 -31.92
C GLY A 372 23.38 2.61 -32.16
N PRO A 373 22.10 2.45 -31.76
CA PRO A 373 21.10 3.50 -31.92
C PRO A 373 21.38 4.66 -30.97
N SER A 374 21.01 5.86 -31.39
CA SER A 374 21.04 7.01 -30.52
C SER A 374 20.06 6.82 -29.37
N ARG A 375 20.49 7.23 -28.17
CA ARG A 375 19.57 7.32 -27.04
C ARG A 375 18.75 8.57 -27.26
N VAL A 376 17.43 8.45 -27.26
CA VAL A 376 16.55 9.57 -26.93
C VAL A 376 16.74 9.79 -25.44
N LYS A 377 17.83 10.48 -25.06
CA LYS A 377 18.04 10.88 -23.68
C LYS A 377 16.99 11.96 -23.44
N GLY A 378 15.94 11.66 -22.67
CA GLY A 378 15.11 12.70 -22.07
C GLY A 378 16.06 13.72 -21.47
N ARG A 379 15.95 14.97 -21.94
CA ARG A 379 16.90 16.07 -21.74
C ARG A 379 17.42 16.05 -20.29
N ASP A 380 18.62 15.51 -20.11
CA ASP A 380 19.29 15.49 -18.82
C ASP A 380 20.00 16.85 -18.73
N VAL A 381 19.61 17.66 -17.76
CA VAL A 381 19.99 19.08 -17.68
C VAL A 381 21.47 19.27 -17.32
N ASP A 382 22.20 18.20 -17.02
CA ASP A 382 23.57 18.26 -16.53
C ASP A 382 24.58 17.66 -17.51
N GLU A 383 24.87 18.35 -18.63
CA GLU A 383 26.14 18.14 -19.35
C GLU A 383 26.55 19.34 -20.22
N HIS A 384 26.54 20.54 -19.65
CA HIS A 384 27.29 21.67 -20.20
C HIS A 384 28.70 21.72 -19.61
N VAL A 385 29.54 20.73 -19.92
CA VAL A 385 30.99 20.93 -19.82
C VAL A 385 31.44 21.48 -21.17
N VAL A 386 31.28 22.80 -21.33
CA VAL A 386 32.01 23.56 -22.34
C VAL A 386 33.47 23.52 -21.93
N ALA A 387 34.24 22.61 -22.54
CA ALA A 387 35.68 22.70 -22.51
C ALA A 387 36.10 23.97 -23.27
N ARG A 388 36.24 25.07 -22.55
CA ARG A 388 37.01 26.22 -23.04
C ARG A 388 38.46 25.78 -23.14
N ARG A 389 39.01 25.79 -24.35
CA ARG A 389 40.44 26.01 -24.58
C ARG A 389 40.60 27.36 -25.23
#